data_AF-A0A972QCJ0-F1
#
_entry.id   AF-A0A972QCJ0-F1
#
_cell.length_a   1.000
_cell.length_b   1.000
_cell.length_c   1.000
_cell.angle_alpha   90.00
_cell.angle_beta   90.00
_cell.angle_gamma   90.00
#
_symmetry.space_group_name_H-M   'P 1'
#
loop_
_entity.id
_entity.type
_entity.pdbx_description
1 polymer ?
#
loop_
_entity_poly.entity_id
_entity_poly.type
_entity_poly.pdbx_seq_one_letter_code
_entity_poly.pdbx_strand_id
1 'polypeptide(L)'
;MKLASIKNSFPATLIVILVVLSVTSCAMRQPLQPNQIIPPTPRLDNEGAYLCPYTQDGVVAEWVDKAINAKMGATIGKHAGAYLGQKALENIPFVGGWLGSAAGEAAGRAIAIKASGGWDYIKSTSDSSFDNVNDLSVYIYATHSTNEHFQEVLEATMEIYPELKKGYYNALLNAPAK
;
A
#
# COMPACT_ATOMS: atom_id res chain seq x y z
N MET A 1 4.71 6.03 -69.60
CA MET A 1 4.10 5.81 -68.28
C MET A 1 4.75 4.55 -67.68
N LYS A 2 5.74 4.71 -66.80
CA LYS A 2 6.47 3.60 -66.14
C LYS A 2 5.86 3.38 -64.75
N LEU A 3 5.25 2.22 -64.52
CA LEU A 3 4.84 1.76 -63.20
C LEU A 3 6.05 1.16 -62.48
N ALA A 4 6.46 1.78 -61.37
CA ALA A 4 7.52 1.26 -60.52
C ALA A 4 6.97 0.07 -59.68
N SER A 5 7.62 -1.08 -59.81
CA SER A 5 7.38 -2.26 -58.99
C SER A 5 8.02 -2.06 -57.62
N ILE A 6 7.20 -1.96 -56.57
CA ILE A 6 7.64 -1.89 -55.19
C ILE A 6 7.91 -3.32 -54.72
N LYS A 7 9.19 -3.69 -54.60
CA LYS A 7 9.61 -4.93 -53.94
C LYS A 7 9.39 -4.78 -52.43
N ASN A 8 8.35 -5.42 -51.90
CA ASN A 8 8.13 -5.57 -50.46
C ASN A 8 9.18 -6.54 -49.89
N SER A 9 10.35 -6.01 -49.54
CA SER A 9 11.33 -6.71 -48.71
C SER A 9 11.08 -6.33 -47.26
N PHE A 10 10.15 -7.01 -46.59
CA PHE A 10 10.10 -6.95 -45.13
C PHE A 10 11.38 -7.61 -44.58
N PRO A 11 12.24 -6.88 -43.84
CA PRO A 11 13.47 -7.46 -43.33
C PRO A 11 13.11 -8.52 -42.28
N ALA A 12 13.56 -9.76 -42.50
CA ALA A 12 13.40 -10.89 -41.56
C ALA A 12 13.81 -10.53 -40.11
N THR A 13 14.65 -9.51 -39.95
CA THR A 13 15.08 -8.92 -38.68
C THR A 13 13.95 -8.40 -37.80
N LEU A 14 12.84 -7.90 -38.36
CA LEU A 14 11.71 -7.36 -37.57
C LEU A 14 10.86 -8.48 -36.95
N ILE A 15 10.80 -9.65 -37.62
CA ILE A 15 10.03 -10.82 -37.14
C ILE A 15 10.76 -11.51 -35.98
N VAL A 16 12.10 -11.54 -35.99
CA VAL A 16 12.89 -12.13 -34.90
C VAL A 16 12.74 -11.34 -33.59
N ILE A 17 12.62 -10.00 -33.63
CA ILE A 17 12.43 -9.17 -32.43
C ILE A 17 11.07 -9.43 -31.77
N LEU A 18 10.01 -9.67 -32.55
CA LEU A 18 8.67 -9.94 -32.02
C LEU A 18 8.57 -11.34 -31.36
N VAL A 19 9.32 -12.31 -31.89
CA VAL A 19 9.35 -13.69 -31.34
C VAL A 19 10.19 -13.77 -30.06
N VAL A 20 11.26 -12.98 -29.92
CA VAL A 20 12.06 -12.96 -28.67
C VAL A 20 11.32 -12.26 -27.50
N LEU A 21 10.41 -11.32 -27.79
CA LEU A 21 9.58 -10.66 -26.75
C LEU A 21 8.43 -11.53 -26.22
N SER A 22 8.11 -12.66 -26.85
CA SER A 22 6.97 -13.51 -26.46
C SER A 22 7.35 -14.72 -25.59
N VAL A 23 8.64 -15.01 -25.38
CA VAL A 23 9.10 -16.18 -24.61
C VAL A 23 9.40 -15.90 -23.13
N THR A 24 9.25 -14.66 -22.66
CA THR A 24 9.43 -14.31 -21.24
C THR A 24 8.10 -14.05 -20.56
N SER A 25 7.09 -14.91 -20.81
CA SER A 25 5.92 -14.99 -19.93
C SER A 25 6.31 -15.84 -18.72
N CYS A 26 7.14 -15.28 -17.82
CA CYS A 26 7.04 -15.69 -16.44
C CYS A 26 5.62 -15.28 -16.02
N ALA A 27 4.69 -16.24 -15.96
CA ALA A 27 3.37 -16.01 -15.41
C ALA A 27 3.56 -15.51 -13.97
N MET A 28 3.61 -14.19 -13.81
CA MET A 28 3.77 -13.55 -12.51
C MET A 28 2.52 -13.95 -11.73
N ARG A 29 2.69 -14.77 -10.70
CA ARG A 29 1.58 -15.18 -9.84
C ARG A 29 0.96 -13.90 -9.28
N GLN A 30 -0.27 -13.61 -9.67
CA GLN A 30 -1.00 -12.45 -9.16
C GLN A 30 -1.85 -12.89 -7.96
N PRO A 31 -2.10 -11.99 -6.99
CA PRO A 31 -3.11 -12.21 -5.99
C PRO A 31 -4.46 -12.54 -6.63
N LEU A 32 -5.25 -13.37 -5.92
CA LEU A 32 -6.66 -13.55 -6.26
C LEU A 32 -7.39 -12.20 -6.19
N GLN A 33 -8.46 -12.05 -6.97
CA GLN A 33 -9.32 -10.87 -6.84
C GLN A 33 -10.01 -10.90 -5.47
N PRO A 34 -10.37 -9.73 -4.88
CA PRO A 34 -10.97 -9.66 -3.55
C PRO A 34 -12.20 -10.56 -3.37
N ASN A 35 -13.06 -10.60 -4.40
CA ASN A 35 -14.27 -11.42 -4.40
C ASN A 35 -14.02 -12.94 -4.44
N GLN A 36 -12.79 -13.38 -4.75
CA GLN A 36 -12.36 -14.79 -4.81
C GLN A 36 -11.69 -15.27 -3.52
N ILE A 37 -11.47 -14.39 -2.53
CA ILE A 37 -10.76 -14.71 -1.29
C ILE A 37 -11.75 -15.00 -0.16
N ILE A 38 -11.48 -16.03 0.66
CA ILE A 38 -12.15 -16.20 1.96
C ILE A 38 -11.47 -15.25 2.96
N PRO A 39 -12.14 -14.16 3.41
CA PRO A 39 -11.52 -13.23 4.34
C PRO A 39 -11.32 -13.90 5.72
N PRO A 40 -10.14 -13.72 6.36
CA PRO A 40 -9.95 -14.09 7.75
C PRO A 40 -10.97 -13.38 8.64
N THR A 41 -11.44 -14.06 9.68
CA THR A 41 -12.41 -13.48 10.62
C THR A 41 -11.68 -12.62 11.65
N PRO A 42 -12.02 -11.33 11.81
CA PRO A 42 -11.44 -10.48 12.84
C PRO A 42 -11.85 -10.95 14.23
N ARG A 43 -10.99 -10.68 15.23
CA ARG A 43 -11.41 -10.69 16.62
C ARG A 43 -12.31 -9.49 16.87
N LEU A 44 -13.37 -9.68 17.65
CA LEU A 44 -14.31 -8.61 18.02
C LEU A 44 -13.87 -7.91 19.32
N ASP A 45 -12.57 -7.64 19.41
CA ASP A 45 -11.91 -6.95 20.51
C ASP A 45 -10.69 -6.19 19.98
N ASN A 46 -10.05 -5.41 20.85
CA ASN A 46 -8.82 -4.67 20.57
C ASN A 46 -7.60 -5.26 21.30
N GLU A 47 -7.63 -6.57 21.56
CA GLU A 47 -6.59 -7.27 22.32
C GLU A 47 -5.55 -7.97 21.44
N GLY A 48 -5.86 -8.18 20.15
CA GLY A 48 -4.92 -8.73 19.19
C GLY A 48 -3.71 -7.82 18.94
N ALA A 49 -2.65 -8.41 18.38
CA ALA A 49 -1.38 -7.72 18.10
C ALA A 49 -1.50 -6.63 17.02
N TYR A 50 -2.49 -6.75 16.14
CA TYR A 50 -2.70 -5.85 15.00
C TYR A 50 -4.14 -5.33 15.00
N LEU A 51 -4.32 -4.06 15.32
CA LEU A 51 -5.66 -3.45 15.34
C LEU A 51 -6.13 -3.13 13.93
N CYS A 52 -7.40 -3.38 13.67
CA CYS A 52 -8.00 -3.18 12.36
C CYS A 52 -8.10 -1.67 12.04
N PRO A 53 -7.76 -1.23 10.82
CA PRO A 53 -7.93 0.15 10.40
C PRO A 53 -9.36 0.49 9.98
N TYR A 54 -10.28 -0.47 10.08
CA TYR A 54 -11.71 -0.29 9.89
C TYR A 54 -12.43 -0.78 11.14
N THR A 55 -13.52 -0.10 11.48
CA THR A 55 -14.51 -0.52 12.46
C THR A 55 -15.30 -1.72 11.96
N GLN A 56 -16.01 -2.40 12.86
CA GLN A 56 -16.90 -3.53 12.52
C GLN A 56 -18.01 -3.11 11.54
N ASP A 57 -18.43 -1.85 11.57
CA ASP A 57 -19.40 -1.28 10.64
C ASP A 57 -18.80 -0.92 9.26
N GLY A 58 -17.50 -1.16 9.07
CA GLY A 58 -16.79 -0.93 7.81
C GLY A 58 -16.38 0.52 7.55
N VAL A 59 -16.47 1.39 8.57
CA VAL A 59 -15.97 2.77 8.53
C VAL A 59 -14.49 2.79 8.92
N VAL A 60 -13.71 3.70 8.36
CA VAL A 60 -12.30 3.91 8.75
C VAL A 60 -12.21 4.24 10.25
N ALA A 61 -11.26 3.62 10.96
CA ALA A 61 -11.06 3.87 12.39
C ALA A 61 -10.47 5.27 12.63
N GLU A 62 -10.87 5.94 13.72
CA GLU A 62 -10.49 7.34 13.95
C GLU A 62 -8.98 7.56 14.02
N TRP A 63 -8.21 6.60 14.53
CA TRP A 63 -6.75 6.70 14.57
C TRP A 63 -6.12 6.76 13.18
N VAL A 64 -6.75 6.12 12.18
CA VAL A 64 -6.32 6.15 10.78
C VAL A 64 -6.62 7.52 10.18
N ASP A 65 -7.84 8.03 10.35
CA ASP A 65 -8.21 9.38 9.89
C ASP A 65 -7.29 10.44 10.48
N LYS A 66 -6.93 10.27 11.76
CA LYS A 66 -5.98 11.16 12.45
C LYS A 66 -4.59 11.09 11.81
N ALA A 67 -4.10 9.89 11.50
CA ALA A 67 -2.81 9.70 10.84
C ALA A 67 -2.78 10.36 9.45
N ILE A 68 -3.82 10.14 8.64
CA ILE A 68 -3.98 10.74 7.31
C ILE A 68 -4.00 12.26 7.41
N ASN A 69 -4.81 12.83 8.32
CA ASN A 69 -4.90 14.26 8.52
C ASN A 69 -3.59 14.88 9.03
N ALA A 70 -2.86 14.20 9.92
CA ALA A 70 -1.55 14.64 10.37
C ALA A 70 -0.53 14.69 9.23
N LYS A 71 -0.54 13.68 8.34
CA LYS A 71 0.30 13.63 7.13
C LYS A 71 -0.04 14.74 6.14
N MET A 72 -1.33 14.99 5.91
CA MET A 72 -1.79 16.11 5.09
C MET A 72 -1.37 17.45 5.70
N GLY A 73 -1.57 17.66 7.00
CA GLY A 73 -1.17 18.89 7.70
C GLY A 73 0.34 19.13 7.67
N ALA A 74 1.16 18.08 7.82
CA ALA A 74 2.60 18.17 7.68
C ALA A 74 3.04 18.51 6.25
N THR A 75 2.33 17.98 5.24
CA THR A 75 2.58 18.26 3.83
C THR A 75 2.21 19.71 3.50
N ILE A 76 1.02 20.17 3.89
CA ILE A 76 0.58 21.56 3.73
C ILE A 76 1.49 22.52 4.49
N GLY A 77 1.86 22.21 5.73
CA GLY A 77 2.79 23.03 6.53
C GLY A 77 4.17 23.17 5.89
N LYS A 78 4.67 22.10 5.24
CA LYS A 78 5.90 22.17 4.44
C LYS A 78 5.72 23.02 3.20
N HIS A 79 4.60 22.92 2.48
CA HIS A 79 4.35 23.73 1.29
C HIS A 79 4.08 25.22 1.61
N ALA A 80 3.33 25.52 2.68
CA ALA A 80 3.07 26.87 3.16
C ALA A 80 4.34 27.51 3.76
N GLY A 81 5.12 26.76 4.54
CA GLY A 81 6.44 27.18 5.01
C GLY A 81 7.45 27.35 3.87
N ALA A 82 7.38 26.53 2.82
CA ALA A 82 8.19 26.64 1.61
C ALA A 82 7.77 27.81 0.71
N TYR A 83 6.54 28.33 0.80
CA TYR A 83 6.16 29.55 0.09
C TYR A 83 6.84 30.81 0.69
N LEU A 84 7.22 30.77 1.97
CA LEU A 84 8.12 31.75 2.62
C LEU A 84 9.61 31.35 2.55
N GLY A 85 9.92 30.13 2.11
CA GLY A 85 11.26 29.57 1.97
C GLY A 85 11.51 29.01 0.56
N GLN A 86 11.17 29.79 -0.47
CA GLN A 86 11.34 29.38 -1.87
C GLN A 86 12.82 29.15 -2.16
N LYS A 87 13.27 27.88 -2.17
CA LYS A 87 14.47 27.31 -2.85
C LYS A 87 14.94 25.95 -2.29
N ALA A 88 14.35 25.42 -1.21
CA ALA A 88 14.96 24.27 -0.51
C ALA A 88 14.37 22.86 -0.79
N LEU A 89 13.33 22.68 -1.62
CA LEU A 89 12.56 21.42 -1.57
C LEU A 89 11.98 20.86 -2.88
N GLU A 90 12.46 21.28 -4.06
CA GLU A 90 11.96 20.69 -5.32
C GLU A 90 12.32 19.19 -5.50
N ASN A 91 13.07 18.55 -4.60
CA ASN A 91 13.35 17.11 -4.64
C ASN A 91 13.64 16.48 -3.26
N ILE A 92 12.87 16.79 -2.22
CA ILE A 92 12.91 15.96 -1.01
C ILE A 92 11.60 15.17 -0.89
N PRO A 93 11.55 13.94 -1.41
CA PRO A 93 10.47 13.02 -1.09
C PRO A 93 10.54 12.77 0.41
N PHE A 94 9.61 13.35 1.16
CA PHE A 94 9.46 12.98 2.57
C PHE A 94 9.00 11.52 2.74
N VAL A 95 8.67 10.86 1.64
CA VAL A 95 8.55 9.40 1.51
C VAL A 95 9.88 8.85 0.95
N GLY A 96 10.98 8.93 1.71
CA GLY A 96 12.28 8.46 1.18
C GLY A 96 13.50 8.50 2.10
N GLY A 97 13.51 9.30 3.17
CA GLY A 97 14.73 9.54 3.98
C GLY A 97 15.06 8.48 5.05
N TRP A 98 14.30 7.40 5.15
CA TRP A 98 14.41 6.44 6.24
C TRP A 98 14.51 4.99 5.78
N LEU A 99 14.44 4.78 4.46
CA LEU A 99 14.56 3.49 3.80
C LEU A 99 15.95 2.89 4.05
N GLY A 100 16.02 1.89 4.91
CA GLY A 100 17.02 0.83 4.80
C GLY A 100 17.66 0.34 6.10
N SER A 101 17.60 1.10 7.18
CA SER A 101 18.16 0.68 8.48
C SER A 101 17.06 0.35 9.48
N ALA A 102 17.25 -0.63 10.37
CA ALA A 102 16.27 -0.98 11.40
C ALA A 102 15.99 0.20 12.37
N ALA A 103 17.03 0.97 12.72
CA ALA A 103 16.88 2.22 13.46
C ALA A 103 16.00 3.21 12.68
N GLY A 104 16.20 3.22 11.35
CA GLY A 104 15.40 3.88 10.35
C GLY A 104 14.00 3.32 10.11
N GLU A 105 13.55 2.30 10.84
CA GLU A 105 12.18 1.78 10.74
C GLU A 105 11.45 1.87 12.09
N ALA A 106 12.19 1.96 13.21
CA ALA A 106 11.67 2.22 14.55
C ALA A 106 11.21 3.68 14.87
N ALA A 107 12.04 4.72 14.66
CA ALA A 107 11.68 6.14 14.87
C ALA A 107 10.43 6.68 14.11
N GLY A 108 10.36 6.74 12.79
CA GLY A 108 9.17 6.93 11.97
C GLY A 108 7.99 5.99 12.23
N ARG A 109 8.16 4.72 12.65
CA ARG A 109 7.03 3.96 13.22
C ARG A 109 6.50 4.66 14.48
N ALA A 110 7.39 5.10 15.37
CA ALA A 110 7.00 5.89 16.54
C ALA A 110 6.36 7.25 16.16
N ILE A 111 6.81 7.89 15.08
CA ILE A 111 6.18 9.12 14.54
C ILE A 111 4.78 8.81 14.02
N ALA A 112 4.60 7.72 13.27
CA ALA A 112 3.30 7.30 12.75
C ALA A 112 2.32 6.97 13.89
N ILE A 113 2.77 6.24 14.91
CA ILE A 113 1.97 5.98 16.13
C ILE A 113 1.57 7.29 16.80
N LYS A 114 2.51 8.24 16.95
CA LYS A 114 2.22 9.55 17.55
C LYS A 114 1.24 10.37 16.69
N ALA A 115 1.41 10.35 15.37
CA ALA A 115 0.52 11.02 14.43
C ALA A 115 -0.90 10.44 14.48
N SER A 116 -1.01 9.13 14.74
CA SER A 116 -2.26 8.42 14.95
C SER A 116 -2.90 8.67 16.32
N GLY A 117 -2.25 9.44 17.21
CA GLY A 117 -2.75 9.76 18.56
C GLY A 117 -2.15 8.93 19.70
N GLY A 118 -1.21 8.02 19.43
CA GLY A 118 -0.58 7.14 20.40
C GLY A 118 -1.34 5.82 20.59
N TRP A 119 -0.68 4.82 21.21
CA TRP A 119 -1.24 3.47 21.37
C TRP A 119 -2.55 3.42 22.16
N ASP A 120 -2.69 4.24 23.20
CA ASP A 120 -3.91 4.30 23.99
C ASP A 120 -5.11 4.73 23.12
N TYR A 121 -4.92 5.73 22.25
CA TYR A 121 -5.94 6.20 21.33
C TYR A 121 -6.21 5.20 20.20
N ILE A 122 -5.16 4.62 19.61
CA ILE A 122 -5.28 3.56 18.60
C ILE A 122 -6.13 2.41 19.16
N LYS A 123 -5.85 1.98 20.40
CA LYS A 123 -6.58 0.92 21.08
C LYS A 123 -8.02 1.32 21.40
N SER A 124 -8.25 2.51 21.96
CA SER A 124 -9.61 2.93 22.34
C SER A 124 -10.52 3.21 21.15
N THR A 125 -9.97 3.43 19.96
CA THR A 125 -10.72 3.73 18.72
C THR A 125 -10.76 2.55 17.74
N SER A 126 -10.30 1.38 18.17
CA SER A 126 -10.43 0.13 17.42
C SER A 126 -11.38 -0.82 18.14
N ASP A 127 -12.26 -1.46 17.38
CA ASP A 127 -13.25 -2.43 17.87
C ASP A 127 -12.98 -3.86 17.40
N SER A 128 -11.92 -4.04 16.62
CA SER A 128 -11.52 -5.32 16.06
C SER A 128 -10.01 -5.40 15.85
N SER A 129 -9.50 -6.63 15.90
CA SER A 129 -8.05 -6.89 15.85
C SER A 129 -7.73 -8.27 15.29
N PHE A 130 -6.45 -8.50 15.03
CA PHE A 130 -5.90 -9.75 14.51
C PHE A 130 -4.66 -10.13 15.32
N ASP A 131 -4.48 -11.43 15.50
CA ASP A 131 -3.27 -11.99 16.12
C ASP A 131 -2.11 -12.11 15.10
N ASN A 132 -2.43 -12.06 13.80
CA ASN A 132 -1.48 -12.24 12.70
C ASN A 132 -1.61 -11.13 11.65
N VAL A 133 -0.48 -10.54 11.23
CA VAL A 133 -0.46 -9.46 10.24
C VAL A 133 -0.86 -9.91 8.83
N ASN A 134 -0.64 -11.18 8.48
CA ASN A 134 -1.07 -11.73 7.20
C ASN A 134 -2.60 -11.81 7.16
N ASP A 135 -3.24 -12.17 8.27
CA ASP A 135 -4.70 -12.20 8.34
C ASP A 135 -5.29 -10.80 8.20
N LEU A 136 -4.70 -9.82 8.88
CA LEU A 136 -5.06 -8.41 8.70
C LEU A 136 -4.87 -7.96 7.24
N SER A 137 -3.75 -8.33 6.60
CA SER A 137 -3.46 -7.98 5.20
C SER A 137 -4.51 -8.52 4.24
N VAL A 138 -4.84 -9.80 4.37
CA VAL A 138 -5.83 -10.47 3.53
C VAL A 138 -7.23 -9.92 3.80
N TYR A 139 -7.58 -9.66 5.06
CA TYR A 139 -8.85 -9.05 5.44
C TYR A 139 -9.03 -7.66 4.84
N ILE A 140 -8.06 -6.75 5.02
CA ILE A 140 -8.12 -5.39 4.47
C ILE A 140 -8.34 -5.43 2.96
N TYR A 141 -7.59 -6.27 2.25
CA TYR A 141 -7.73 -6.40 0.80
C TYR A 141 -9.09 -7.01 0.39
N ALA A 142 -9.45 -8.16 0.95
CA ALA A 142 -10.66 -8.88 0.54
C ALA A 142 -11.95 -8.11 0.85
N THR A 143 -11.96 -7.33 1.93
CA THR A 143 -13.15 -6.65 2.45
C THR A 143 -13.25 -5.18 2.05
N HIS A 144 -12.11 -4.47 1.96
CA HIS A 144 -12.11 -3.01 1.84
C HIS A 144 -11.38 -2.46 0.61
N SER A 145 -10.82 -3.29 -0.30
CA SER A 145 -10.06 -2.80 -1.47
C SER A 145 -10.84 -1.90 -2.44
N THR A 146 -12.17 -1.90 -2.36
CA THR A 146 -13.04 -1.05 -3.17
C THR A 146 -13.45 0.24 -2.47
N ASN A 147 -13.03 0.46 -1.23
CA ASN A 147 -13.24 1.70 -0.51
C ASN A 147 -12.42 2.83 -1.18
N GLU A 148 -13.00 4.04 -1.29
CA GLU A 148 -12.35 5.17 -1.98
C GLU A 148 -11.04 5.61 -1.33
N HIS A 149 -10.92 5.44 -0.01
CA HIS A 149 -9.74 5.78 0.80
C HIS A 149 -8.80 4.59 1.04
N PHE A 150 -9.01 3.47 0.37
CA PHE A 150 -8.29 2.22 0.65
C PHE A 150 -6.77 2.39 0.65
N GLN A 151 -6.22 3.14 -0.30
CA GLN A 151 -4.76 3.32 -0.41
C GLN A 151 -4.20 4.11 0.77
N GLU A 152 -4.89 5.17 1.19
CA GLU A 152 -4.46 6.03 2.31
C GLU A 152 -4.56 5.27 3.63
N VAL A 153 -5.64 4.51 3.81
CA VAL A 153 -5.86 3.64 4.97
C VAL A 153 -4.79 2.55 5.06
N LEU A 154 -4.53 1.86 3.95
CA LEU A 154 -3.50 0.82 3.88
C LEU A 154 -2.11 1.39 4.18
N GLU A 155 -1.78 2.56 3.63
CA GLU A 155 -0.50 3.21 3.86
C GLU A 155 -0.34 3.62 5.33
N ALA A 156 -1.34 4.28 5.93
CA ALA A 156 -1.32 4.65 7.34
C ALA A 156 -1.16 3.42 8.25
N THR A 157 -1.81 2.31 7.89
CA THR A 157 -1.69 1.03 8.60
C THR A 157 -0.27 0.45 8.47
N MET A 158 0.30 0.47 7.27
CA MET A 158 1.69 0.03 7.01
C MET A 158 2.73 0.87 7.74
N GLU A 159 2.47 2.14 8.00
CA GLU A 159 3.37 3.03 8.74
C GLU A 159 3.46 2.66 10.23
N ILE A 160 2.37 2.15 10.84
CA ILE A 160 2.37 1.66 12.23
C ILE A 160 2.74 0.16 12.34
N TYR A 161 2.51 -0.62 11.28
CA TYR A 161 2.85 -2.05 11.17
C TYR A 161 3.78 -2.30 9.96
N PRO A 162 5.09 -2.00 10.04
CA PRO A 162 6.02 -2.15 8.92
C PRO A 162 6.13 -3.58 8.37
N GLU A 163 5.92 -4.58 9.21
CA GLU A 163 5.81 -5.98 8.82
C GLU A 163 4.64 -6.24 7.86
N LEU A 164 3.54 -5.49 7.97
CA LEU A 164 2.45 -5.52 6.99
C LEU A 164 2.99 -5.08 5.63
N LYS A 165 3.71 -3.95 5.57
CA LYS A 165 4.33 -3.45 4.32
C LYS A 165 5.24 -4.48 3.65
N LYS A 166 6.02 -5.21 4.46
CA LYS A 166 6.96 -6.23 3.98
C LYS A 166 6.26 -7.50 3.50
N GLY A 167 5.22 -7.94 4.22
CA GLY A 167 4.52 -9.21 4.00
C GLY A 167 3.29 -9.14 3.11
N TYR A 168 2.71 -7.95 2.89
CA TYR A 168 1.39 -7.74 2.30
C TYR A 168 1.15 -8.56 1.03
N TYR A 169 2.02 -8.40 0.03
CA TYR A 169 1.86 -9.10 -1.25
C TYR A 169 1.96 -10.62 -1.09
N ASN A 170 2.88 -11.11 -0.25
CA ASN A 170 3.01 -12.54 0.01
C ASN A 170 1.78 -13.11 0.72
N ALA A 171 1.19 -12.36 1.66
CA ALA A 171 -0.07 -12.75 2.31
C ALA A 171 -1.19 -12.90 1.28
N LEU A 172 -1.33 -11.95 0.33
CA LEU A 172 -2.36 -12.03 -0.70
C LEU A 172 -2.14 -13.19 -1.70
N LEU A 173 -0.89 -13.51 -2.05
CA LEU A 173 -0.59 -14.65 -2.92
C LEU A 173 -0.95 -16.00 -2.30
N ASN A 174 -0.95 -16.08 -0.97
CA ASN A 174 -1.24 -17.28 -0.20
C ASN A 174 -2.65 -17.27 0.42
N ALA A 175 -3.47 -16.28 0.07
CA ALA A 175 -4.82 -16.16 0.58
C ALA A 175 -5.68 -17.36 0.15
N PRO A 176 -6.55 -17.89 1.04
CA PRO A 176 -7.43 -18.99 0.70
C PRO A 176 -8.46 -18.56 -0.34
N ALA A 177 -8.61 -19.37 -1.39
CA ALA A 177 -9.66 -19.19 -2.40
C ALA A 177 -11.02 -19.66 -1.86
N LYS A 178 -12.10 -19.01 -2.32
CA LYS A 178 -13.47 -19.47 -2.14
C LYS A 178 -13.79 -20.75 -2.91
#